data_AF-A0A5A7QZJ6-F1
#
_entry.id   AF-A0A5A7QZJ6-F1
#
_cell.length_a   1.000
_cell.length_b   1.000
_cell.length_c   1.000
_cell.angle_alpha   90.00
_cell.angle_beta   90.00
_cell.angle_gamma   90.00
#
_symmetry.space_group_name_H-M   'P 1'
#
loop_
_entity.id
_entity.type
_entity.pdbx_description
1 polymer ?
#
loop_
_entity_poly.entity_id
_entity_poly.type
_entity_poly.pdbx_seq_one_letter_code
_entity_poly.pdbx_strand_id
1 'polypeptide(L)'
;MEFSTCPICNLSLPSIELQRHANDHFTEEDYATDFELAQQIALFPPSPPRITGDSLKCTLSSLDTPQSSSYTCDAKITGYEVLNHDEKHASLVHPKNMEKFYKVEGKLMTLLKKCLETEPGDTLSILCGHIDHFESIKSWDGGWGCGWRNIQMLSSYLLAQSEESRGVLYGGCRFVPNIRTIQSWLELAWGKGFDTRGSDDFDKKIYGKRNWIGTTECAALFRSFGLRARIVDFCSKNFEFGGLGRKNKQVYGPMDVFLSRGKMRLDKSSKHHDVLSEKAKCHQVLTEWVWNYFSGSNARRTENCRVVFSEKSPLYFQHDGHSRTIVGIQAKHLKNRTKQYNLLILEPSDKTRVLEKSLIEKSGWQKFIKRGVHTLKKPLYQVCYVDPGIARGEELERLKTINSSRCEF
;
A
#
# COMPACT_ATOMS: atom_id res chain seq x y z
N MET A 1 36.27 -21.60 15.34
CA MET A 1 34.91 -21.12 15.01
C MET A 1 33.99 -21.73 16.03
N GLU A 2 33.24 -20.93 16.79
CA GLU A 2 32.20 -21.46 17.68
C GLU A 2 31.06 -22.04 16.85
N PHE A 3 30.58 -23.20 17.25
CA PHE A 3 29.38 -23.85 16.70
C PHE A 3 28.28 -23.78 17.74
N SER A 4 27.06 -23.55 17.29
CA SER A 4 25.89 -23.47 18.14
C SER A 4 24.73 -24.20 17.47
N THR A 5 23.91 -24.84 18.28
CA THR A 5 22.81 -25.69 17.80
C THR A 5 21.54 -24.88 17.62
N CYS A 6 20.87 -25.04 16.48
CA CYS A 6 19.57 -24.42 16.22
C CYS A 6 18.52 -24.96 17.19
N PRO A 7 17.82 -24.11 17.98
CA PRO A 7 16.82 -24.59 18.93
C PRO A 7 15.52 -25.08 18.27
N ILE A 8 15.37 -24.90 16.95
CA ILE A 8 14.16 -25.24 16.19
C ILE A 8 14.30 -26.62 15.53
N CYS A 9 15.44 -26.92 14.89
CA CYS A 9 15.65 -28.17 14.18
C CYS A 9 16.90 -28.96 14.63
N ASN A 10 17.54 -28.54 15.72
CA ASN A 10 18.73 -29.17 16.30
C ASN A 10 19.95 -29.30 15.38
N LEU A 11 20.02 -28.52 14.29
CA LEU A 11 21.17 -28.52 13.39
C LEU A 11 22.33 -27.72 14.00
N SER A 12 23.51 -28.33 14.08
CA SER A 12 24.73 -27.67 14.58
C SER A 12 25.42 -26.90 13.47
N LEU A 13 25.55 -25.59 13.63
CA LEU A 13 26.04 -24.67 12.61
C LEU A 13 27.06 -23.70 13.22
N PRO A 14 27.97 -23.10 12.43
CA PRO A 14 28.79 -22.00 12.92
C PRO A 14 27.91 -20.91 13.51
N SER A 15 28.26 -20.35 14.68
CA SER A 15 27.40 -19.40 15.40
C SER A 15 27.02 -18.16 14.58
N ILE A 16 27.84 -17.80 13.58
CA ILE A 16 27.57 -16.72 12.63
C ILE A 16 26.42 -17.04 11.65
N GLU A 17 26.20 -18.32 11.36
CA GLU A 17 25.15 -18.80 10.47
C GLU A 17 23.87 -19.20 11.22
N LEU A 18 23.97 -19.43 12.53
CA LEU A 18 22.86 -19.85 13.37
C LEU A 18 21.67 -18.89 13.30
N GLN A 19 21.91 -17.58 13.32
CA GLN A 19 20.84 -16.59 13.25
C GLN A 19 20.17 -16.58 11.86
N ARG A 20 20.95 -16.72 10.77
CA ARG A 20 20.41 -16.80 9.41
C ARG A 20 19.52 -18.04 9.27
N HIS A 21 20.05 -19.19 9.69
CA HIS A 21 19.34 -20.46 9.65
C HIS A 21 18.09 -20.49 10.54
N ALA A 22 18.16 -19.95 11.76
CA ALA A 22 17.01 -19.83 12.65
C ALA A 22 15.92 -18.95 12.02
N ASN A 23 16.30 -17.88 11.32
CA ASN A 23 15.35 -17.02 10.61
C ASN A 23 14.69 -17.74 9.42
N ASP A 24 15.38 -18.65 8.73
CA ASP A 24 14.83 -19.38 7.58
C ASP A 24 13.68 -20.34 7.97
N HIS A 25 13.71 -20.93 9.18
CA HIS A 25 12.61 -21.75 9.71
C HIS A 25 11.27 -21.00 9.81
N PHE A 26 11.30 -19.67 9.94
CA PHE A 26 10.10 -18.85 10.02
C PHE A 26 9.59 -18.38 8.65
N THR A 27 10.19 -18.81 7.53
CA THR A 27 9.91 -18.25 6.19
C THR A 27 9.33 -19.23 5.16
N GLU A 28 9.43 -20.55 5.40
CA GLU A 28 8.97 -21.55 4.41
C GLU A 28 7.46 -21.82 4.50
N GLU A 29 6.82 -21.58 5.65
CA GLU A 29 5.36 -21.72 5.80
C GLU A 29 4.59 -20.60 5.07
N ASP A 30 5.09 -19.36 5.06
CA ASP A 30 4.40 -18.23 4.45
C ASP A 30 4.41 -18.29 2.91
N TYR A 31 5.51 -18.75 2.30
CA TYR A 31 5.65 -18.77 0.84
C TYR A 31 4.78 -19.85 0.18
N ALA A 32 4.77 -21.06 0.75
CA ALA A 32 3.95 -22.16 0.24
C ALA A 32 2.46 -21.85 0.41
N THR A 33 2.07 -21.34 1.57
CA THR A 33 0.68 -21.00 1.89
C THR A 33 0.15 -19.86 1.03
N ASP A 34 0.92 -18.78 0.84
CA ASP A 34 0.49 -17.64 0.01
C ASP A 34 0.39 -18.00 -1.48
N PHE A 35 1.29 -18.84 -1.98
CA PHE A 35 1.31 -19.28 -3.37
C PHE A 35 0.16 -20.25 -3.68
N GLU A 36 -0.09 -21.23 -2.80
CA GLU A 36 -1.22 -22.16 -2.95
C GLU A 36 -2.57 -21.44 -2.82
N LEU A 37 -2.69 -20.51 -1.85
CA LEU A 37 -3.92 -19.73 -1.66
C LEU A 37 -4.22 -18.84 -2.87
N ALA A 38 -3.20 -18.17 -3.43
CA ALA A 38 -3.37 -17.33 -4.61
C ALA A 38 -3.76 -18.14 -5.87
N GLN A 39 -3.18 -19.33 -6.06
CA GLN A 39 -3.56 -20.21 -7.17
C GLN A 39 -4.96 -20.79 -7.02
N GLN A 40 -5.34 -21.23 -5.83
CA GLN A 40 -6.67 -21.77 -5.59
C GLN A 40 -7.76 -20.71 -5.85
N ILE A 41 -7.56 -19.48 -5.40
CA ILE A 41 -8.53 -18.38 -5.59
C ILE A 41 -8.66 -17.97 -7.06
N ALA A 42 -7.56 -17.95 -7.83
CA ALA A 42 -7.60 -17.60 -9.25
C ALA A 42 -8.42 -18.57 -10.11
N LEU A 43 -8.67 -19.79 -9.61
CA LEU A 43 -9.43 -20.83 -10.30
C LEU A 43 -10.93 -20.85 -9.95
N PHE A 44 -11.37 -20.10 -8.94
CA PHE A 44 -12.79 -20.07 -8.55
C PHE A 44 -13.58 -18.99 -9.31
N PRO A 45 -14.68 -19.34 -10.00
CA PRO A 45 -15.58 -18.34 -10.57
C PRO A 45 -16.26 -17.50 -9.48
N PRO A 46 -16.61 -16.24 -9.75
CA PRO A 46 -17.21 -15.34 -8.76
C PRO A 46 -18.55 -15.91 -8.29
N SER A 47 -18.71 -16.10 -6.98
CA SER A 47 -19.99 -16.48 -6.40
C SER A 47 -21.02 -15.36 -6.62
N PRO A 48 -22.26 -15.67 -7.06
CA PRO A 48 -23.29 -14.66 -7.22
C PRO A 48 -23.67 -14.03 -5.87
N PRO A 49 -24.03 -12.73 -5.85
CA PRO A 49 -24.48 -12.08 -4.63
C PRO A 49 -25.82 -12.68 -4.16
N ARG A 50 -25.87 -13.12 -2.89
CA ARG A 50 -27.13 -13.46 -2.23
C ARG A 50 -27.90 -12.19 -1.91
N ILE A 51 -28.94 -11.89 -2.68
CA ILE A 51 -29.96 -10.91 -2.33
C ILE A 51 -30.92 -11.61 -1.37
N THR A 52 -30.84 -11.29 -0.08
CA THR A 52 -31.91 -11.61 0.86
C THR A 52 -33.00 -10.55 0.68
N GLY A 53 -34.08 -10.95 0.00
CA GLY A 53 -35.31 -10.17 -0.03
C GLY A 53 -35.97 -10.22 1.34
N ASP A 54 -36.35 -9.05 1.84
CA ASP A 54 -37.50 -8.95 2.72
C ASP A 54 -38.37 -7.78 2.27
N SER A 55 -39.60 -8.17 1.94
CA SER A 55 -40.66 -7.35 1.39
C SER A 55 -41.52 -6.86 2.55
N LEU A 56 -41.58 -5.54 2.78
CA LEU A 56 -42.69 -4.94 3.51
C LEU A 56 -43.23 -3.75 2.73
N LYS A 57 -44.39 -4.01 2.12
CA LYS A 57 -45.33 -3.03 1.59
C LYS A 57 -45.85 -2.16 2.74
N CYS A 58 -45.94 -0.84 2.56
CA CYS A 58 -46.97 -0.07 3.23
C CYS A 58 -47.46 1.08 2.35
N THR A 59 -48.76 1.28 2.45
CA THR A 59 -49.67 1.85 1.46
C THR A 59 -49.79 3.37 1.61
N LEU A 60 -50.08 4.02 0.48
CA LEU A 60 -50.40 5.44 0.34
C LEU A 60 -51.71 5.83 1.04
N SER A 61 -51.75 6.99 1.70
CA SER A 61 -52.98 7.77 1.89
C SER A 61 -52.68 9.28 1.99
N SER A 62 -53.35 10.03 1.11
CA SER A 62 -53.24 11.47 0.82
C SER A 62 -53.99 12.39 1.82
N LEU A 63 -53.68 13.70 1.71
CA LEU A 63 -54.45 14.96 1.95
C LEU A 63 -53.52 15.98 2.67
N ASP A 64 -53.38 17.27 2.36
CA ASP A 64 -53.78 18.18 1.27
C ASP A 64 -52.90 19.46 1.41
N THR A 65 -52.57 20.08 0.25
CA THR A 65 -52.21 21.47 -0.17
C THR A 65 -52.24 22.70 0.82
N PRO A 66 -51.77 23.95 0.47
CA PRO A 66 -51.19 24.44 -0.80
C PRO A 66 -50.06 25.52 -0.80
N GLN A 67 -49.48 25.70 -2.02
CA GLN A 67 -49.01 26.92 -2.72
C GLN A 67 -47.71 27.68 -2.31
N SER A 68 -46.74 27.74 -3.23
CA SER A 68 -46.50 28.95 -4.05
C SER A 68 -45.45 28.75 -5.16
N SER A 69 -45.89 29.04 -6.40
CA SER A 69 -45.23 29.49 -7.64
C SER A 69 -43.77 29.12 -7.99
N SER A 70 -43.62 28.32 -9.06
CA SER A 70 -42.49 28.40 -9.99
C SER A 70 -43.02 28.37 -11.42
N TYR A 71 -42.52 29.27 -12.27
CA TYR A 71 -42.76 29.28 -13.70
C TYR A 71 -41.97 28.13 -14.36
N THR A 72 -42.69 27.25 -15.05
CA THR A 72 -42.13 26.23 -15.94
C THR A 72 -41.72 26.82 -17.28
N CYS A 73 -40.58 26.36 -17.81
CA CYS A 73 -40.44 26.17 -19.25
C CYS A 73 -39.99 24.72 -19.49
N ASP A 74 -40.86 23.97 -20.15
CA ASP A 74 -40.65 22.58 -20.56
C ASP A 74 -39.71 22.53 -21.77
N ALA A 75 -38.67 21.71 -21.66
CA ALA A 75 -37.99 21.13 -22.81
C ALA A 75 -37.80 19.64 -22.57
N LYS A 76 -38.66 18.83 -23.21
CA LYS A 76 -38.50 17.38 -23.32
C LYS A 76 -37.25 17.08 -24.15
N ILE A 77 -36.22 16.54 -23.51
CA ILE A 77 -35.16 15.79 -24.17
C ILE A 77 -34.98 14.48 -23.41
N THR A 78 -35.04 13.38 -24.16
CA THR A 78 -34.77 12.01 -23.74
C THR A 78 -33.40 11.91 -23.07
N GLY A 79 -33.37 11.71 -21.75
CA GLY A 79 -32.14 11.69 -20.94
C GLY A 79 -31.88 10.32 -20.32
N TYR A 80 -30.90 9.60 -20.88
CA TYR A 80 -30.12 8.61 -20.15
C TYR A 80 -29.59 9.24 -18.85
N GLU A 81 -29.60 8.47 -17.76
CA GLU A 81 -29.18 8.86 -16.41
C GLU A 81 -27.84 9.63 -16.38
N VAL A 82 -27.91 10.95 -16.28
CA VAL A 82 -26.80 11.79 -15.82
C VAL A 82 -27.18 12.27 -14.42
N LEU A 83 -26.92 11.42 -13.41
CA LEU A 83 -26.84 11.90 -12.04
C LEU A 83 -25.77 12.99 -12.00
N ASN A 84 -26.14 14.17 -11.50
CA ASN A 84 -25.27 15.33 -11.48
C ASN A 84 -23.96 14.99 -10.74
N HIS A 85 -22.80 15.37 -11.28
CA HIS A 85 -21.49 15.04 -10.71
C HIS A 85 -21.41 15.47 -9.23
N ASP A 86 -22.04 16.60 -8.88
CA ASP A 86 -22.07 17.14 -7.53
C ASP A 86 -22.83 16.26 -6.53
N GLU A 87 -23.93 15.61 -6.94
CA GLU A 87 -24.68 14.68 -6.09
C GLU A 87 -23.90 13.40 -5.81
N LYS A 88 -23.19 12.88 -6.83
CA LYS A 88 -22.31 11.72 -6.66
C LYS A 88 -21.19 12.03 -5.67
N HIS A 89 -20.59 13.22 -5.74
CA HIS A 89 -19.58 13.68 -4.79
C HIS A 89 -20.13 13.80 -3.35
N ALA A 90 -21.30 14.42 -3.17
CA ALA A 90 -21.94 14.57 -1.87
C ALA A 90 -22.24 13.20 -1.20
N SER A 91 -22.64 12.21 -1.99
CA SER A 91 -22.91 10.86 -1.47
C SER A 91 -21.67 10.14 -0.93
N LEU A 92 -20.48 10.42 -1.50
CA LEU A 92 -19.22 9.76 -1.14
C LEU A 92 -18.60 10.31 0.13
N VAL A 93 -18.82 11.59 0.45
CA VAL A 93 -18.29 12.24 1.67
C VAL A 93 -19.13 11.94 2.92
N HIS A 94 -20.25 11.22 2.79
CA HIS A 94 -21.15 10.94 3.90
C HIS A 94 -20.48 10.07 4.98
N PRO A 95 -20.61 10.37 6.29
CA PRO A 95 -19.94 9.63 7.38
C PRO A 95 -20.20 8.12 7.42
N LYS A 96 -21.32 7.66 6.87
CA LYS A 96 -21.64 6.22 6.69
C LYS A 96 -20.58 5.46 5.88
N ASN A 97 -19.80 6.17 5.07
CA ASN A 97 -18.75 5.62 4.22
C ASN A 97 -17.40 5.54 4.94
N MET A 98 -17.29 6.01 6.18
CA MET A 98 -16.07 5.90 6.97
C MET A 98 -15.72 4.42 7.23
N GLU A 99 -14.45 4.08 7.06
CA GLU A 99 -13.95 2.76 7.42
C GLU A 99 -13.99 2.59 8.94
N LYS A 100 -14.54 1.46 9.39
CA LYS A 100 -14.50 1.07 10.79
C LYS A 100 -13.28 0.19 11.00
N PHE A 101 -12.39 0.61 11.90
CA PHE A 101 -11.18 -0.12 12.21
C PHE A 101 -10.88 -0.08 13.71
N TYR A 102 -10.00 -0.96 14.15
CA TYR A 102 -9.54 -0.99 15.54
C TYR A 102 -8.49 0.10 15.74
N LYS A 103 -8.81 1.11 16.55
CA LYS A 103 -7.89 2.19 16.88
C LYS A 103 -7.02 1.79 18.07
N VAL A 104 -5.70 1.81 17.86
CA VAL A 104 -4.69 1.45 18.86
C VAL A 104 -4.61 2.50 19.97
N GLU A 105 -4.74 2.07 21.22
CA GLU A 105 -4.64 2.93 22.39
C GLU A 105 -3.18 3.40 22.56
N GLY A 106 -2.97 4.68 22.89
CA GLY A 106 -1.62 5.25 23.00
C GLY A 106 -0.89 5.52 21.69
N LYS A 107 -1.55 5.35 20.53
CA LYS A 107 -1.05 5.54 19.15
C LYS A 107 0.04 4.51 18.76
N LEU A 108 -0.23 3.74 17.70
CA LEU A 108 0.63 2.67 17.19
C LEU A 108 2.12 3.05 17.07
N MET A 109 2.41 4.18 16.42
CA MET A 109 3.80 4.61 16.18
C MET A 109 4.54 5.02 17.46
N THR A 110 3.82 5.48 18.49
CA THR A 110 4.41 5.77 19.80
C THR A 110 4.81 4.47 20.51
N LEU A 111 3.98 3.42 20.43
CA LEU A 111 4.29 2.11 20.99
C LEU A 111 5.50 1.48 20.27
N LEU A 112 5.55 1.56 18.95
CA LEU A 112 6.69 1.10 18.16
C LEU A 112 7.98 1.85 18.52
N LYS A 113 7.92 3.19 18.64
CA LYS A 113 9.07 3.99 19.10
C LYS A 113 9.58 3.50 20.44
N LYS A 114 8.70 3.31 21.44
CA LYS A 114 9.09 2.82 22.77
C LYS A 114 9.76 1.46 22.72
N CYS A 115 9.31 0.57 21.84
CA CYS A 115 9.93 -0.75 21.66
C CYS A 115 11.34 -0.63 21.08
N LEU A 116 11.50 0.14 20.00
CA LEU A 116 12.79 0.39 19.35
C LEU A 116 13.80 1.07 20.30
N GLU A 117 13.34 2.00 21.15
CA GLU A 117 14.18 2.67 22.15
C GLU A 117 14.70 1.72 23.23
N THR A 118 13.99 0.63 23.51
CA THR A 118 14.41 -0.40 24.47
C THR A 118 15.26 -1.51 23.87
N GLU A 119 15.45 -1.55 22.55
CA GLU A 119 16.27 -2.58 21.95
C GLU A 119 17.77 -2.40 22.30
N PRO A 120 18.47 -3.52 22.58
CA PRO A 120 19.90 -3.49 22.82
C PRO A 120 20.67 -3.26 21.53
N GLY A 121 21.82 -2.60 21.64
CA GLY A 121 22.75 -2.37 20.54
C GLY A 121 22.78 -0.93 20.03
N ASP A 122 23.77 -0.66 19.18
CA ASP A 122 23.92 0.60 18.47
C ASP A 122 23.07 0.59 17.20
N THR A 123 21.83 1.06 17.35
CA THR A 123 20.86 1.17 16.25
C THR A 123 20.33 2.58 16.14
N LEU A 124 20.10 3.02 14.91
CA LEU A 124 19.38 4.24 14.59
C LEU A 124 18.11 3.87 13.82
N SER A 125 16.95 4.27 14.34
CA SER A 125 15.65 4.03 13.70
C SER A 125 14.98 5.33 13.31
N ILE A 126 14.43 5.38 12.10
CA ILE A 126 13.69 6.52 11.58
C ILE A 126 12.29 6.04 11.23
N LEU A 127 11.28 6.65 11.83
CA LEU A 127 9.87 6.32 11.65
C LEU A 127 9.16 7.42 10.88
N CYS A 128 8.15 7.08 10.08
CA CYS A 128 7.17 8.07 9.63
C CYS A 128 6.39 8.63 10.83
N GLY A 129 5.66 9.73 10.60
CA GLY A 129 4.72 10.28 11.57
C GLY A 129 3.53 9.36 11.87
N HIS A 130 2.41 9.96 12.31
CA HIS A 130 1.22 9.22 12.69
C HIS A 130 0.68 8.35 11.54
N ILE A 131 0.33 7.10 11.84
CA ILE A 131 -0.37 6.20 10.94
C ILE A 131 -1.27 5.28 11.77
N ASP A 132 -2.46 4.98 11.25
CA ASP A 132 -3.35 3.96 11.76
C ASP A 132 -3.20 2.67 10.93
N HIS A 133 -3.27 1.51 11.58
CA HIS A 133 -3.22 0.22 10.90
C HIS A 133 -4.61 -0.20 10.44
N PHE A 134 -4.72 -0.63 9.18
CA PHE A 134 -5.95 -1.16 8.60
C PHE A 134 -5.73 -2.61 8.21
N GLU A 135 -6.34 -3.52 8.96
CA GLU A 135 -6.28 -4.95 8.68
C GLU A 135 -7.32 -5.40 7.65
N SER A 136 -7.00 -6.48 6.95
CA SER A 136 -7.92 -7.17 6.04
C SER A 136 -8.94 -7.98 6.85
N ILE A 137 -10.19 -7.92 6.40
CA ILE A 137 -11.29 -8.72 6.89
C ILE A 137 -11.29 -10.03 6.09
N LYS A 138 -10.84 -11.12 6.71
CA LYS A 138 -10.65 -12.43 6.08
C LYS A 138 -11.86 -12.89 5.24
N SER A 139 -13.07 -12.64 5.70
CA SER A 139 -14.31 -13.03 5.01
C SER A 139 -14.71 -12.12 3.84
N TRP A 140 -14.10 -10.94 3.69
CA TRP A 140 -14.54 -9.93 2.73
C TRP A 140 -13.47 -9.56 1.72
N ASP A 141 -12.33 -9.05 2.22
CA ASP A 141 -11.19 -8.58 1.45
C ASP A 141 -9.92 -9.42 1.64
N GLY A 142 -10.02 -10.54 2.34
CA GLY A 142 -8.97 -11.56 2.37
C GLY A 142 -8.58 -12.03 0.96
N GLY A 143 -7.29 -12.01 0.67
CA GLY A 143 -6.74 -12.44 -0.62
C GLY A 143 -6.79 -11.40 -1.74
N TRP A 144 -7.37 -10.21 -1.54
CA TRP A 144 -7.39 -9.16 -2.58
C TRP A 144 -7.35 -7.71 -2.09
N GLY A 145 -7.57 -7.49 -0.80
CA GLY A 145 -7.70 -6.18 -0.17
C GLY A 145 -6.41 -5.43 0.11
N CYS A 146 -5.24 -6.08 0.01
CA CYS A 146 -3.99 -5.54 0.56
C CYS A 146 -3.66 -4.13 0.02
N GLY A 147 -3.79 -3.91 -1.29
CA GLY A 147 -3.54 -2.59 -1.88
C GLY A 147 -4.49 -1.51 -1.37
N TRP A 148 -5.77 -1.86 -1.20
CA TRP A 148 -6.77 -0.95 -0.65
C TRP A 148 -6.51 -0.61 0.82
N ARG A 149 -6.08 -1.58 1.63
CA ARG A 149 -5.68 -1.37 3.03
C ARG A 149 -4.42 -0.52 3.15
N ASN A 150 -3.45 -0.69 2.25
CA ASN A 150 -2.28 0.18 2.19
C ASN A 150 -2.65 1.63 1.79
N ILE A 151 -3.62 1.83 0.89
CA ILE A 151 -4.19 3.15 0.62
C ILE A 151 -4.84 3.74 1.88
N GLN A 152 -5.59 2.95 2.65
CA GLN A 152 -6.20 3.41 3.91
C GLN A 152 -5.16 3.81 4.95
N MET A 153 -4.10 3.02 5.12
CA MET A 153 -2.97 3.35 5.99
C MET A 153 -2.29 4.66 5.54
N LEU A 154 -1.93 4.80 4.26
CA LEU A 154 -1.34 6.04 3.74
C LEU A 154 -2.29 7.25 3.88
N SER A 155 -3.59 7.04 3.70
CA SER A 155 -4.61 8.08 3.90
C SER A 155 -4.68 8.56 5.34
N SER A 156 -4.57 7.66 6.33
CA SER A 156 -4.57 8.05 7.75
C SER A 156 -3.42 8.99 8.09
N TYR A 157 -2.24 8.72 7.52
CA TYR A 157 -1.08 9.61 7.64
C TYR A 157 -1.37 10.98 6.99
N LEU A 158 -1.84 10.98 5.75
CA LEU A 158 -2.08 12.23 4.99
C LEU A 158 -3.13 13.13 5.65
N LEU A 159 -4.20 12.54 6.19
CA LEU A 159 -5.24 13.25 6.93
C LEU A 159 -4.72 13.83 8.26
N ALA A 160 -3.72 13.22 8.88
CA ALA A 160 -3.13 13.70 10.12
C ALA A 160 -1.98 14.70 9.91
N GLN A 161 -1.31 14.66 8.76
CA GLN A 161 -0.07 15.40 8.52
C GLN A 161 -0.29 16.91 8.31
N SER A 162 -1.30 17.32 7.53
CA SER A 162 -1.55 18.74 7.26
C SER A 162 -3.02 19.07 7.00
N GLU A 163 -3.41 20.32 7.34
CA GLU A 163 -4.76 20.82 7.07
C GLU A 163 -5.06 20.86 5.57
N GLU A 164 -4.06 21.18 4.75
CA GLU A 164 -4.21 21.22 3.29
C GLU A 164 -4.59 19.85 2.73
N SER A 165 -3.87 18.79 3.10
CA SER A 165 -4.17 17.42 2.69
C SER A 165 -5.53 16.98 3.21
N ARG A 166 -5.83 17.29 4.48
CA ARG A 166 -7.11 16.99 5.12
C ARG A 166 -8.30 17.70 4.47
N GLY A 167 -8.09 18.90 3.92
CA GLY A 167 -9.12 19.69 3.24
C GLY A 167 -9.45 19.22 1.82
N VAL A 168 -8.53 18.54 1.14
CA VAL A 168 -8.73 18.12 -0.27
C VAL A 168 -8.99 16.62 -0.44
N LEU A 169 -8.37 15.79 0.39
CA LEU A 169 -8.43 14.34 0.25
C LEU A 169 -9.86 13.83 0.47
N TYR A 170 -10.35 13.00 -0.47
CA TYR A 170 -11.71 12.46 -0.47
C TYR A 170 -12.80 13.53 -0.38
N GLY A 171 -12.60 14.66 -1.07
CA GLY A 171 -13.55 15.77 -1.05
C GLY A 171 -13.63 16.47 0.32
N GLY A 172 -12.55 16.39 1.11
CA GLY A 172 -12.48 17.02 2.42
C GLY A 172 -13.36 16.35 3.48
N CYS A 173 -13.64 15.05 3.36
CA CYS A 173 -14.49 14.33 4.31
C CYS A 173 -13.83 14.14 5.70
N ARG A 174 -12.51 14.36 5.81
CA ARG A 174 -11.70 14.31 7.06
C ARG A 174 -11.69 12.94 7.78
N PHE A 175 -12.04 11.86 7.08
CA PHE A 175 -11.94 10.49 7.55
C PHE A 175 -11.41 9.56 6.46
N VAL A 176 -10.93 8.38 6.83
CA VAL A 176 -10.53 7.35 5.86
C VAL A 176 -11.78 6.60 5.37
N PRO A 177 -12.13 6.63 4.07
CA PRO A 177 -13.30 5.94 3.56
C PRO A 177 -13.11 4.43 3.47
N ASN A 178 -14.22 3.69 3.37
CA ASN A 178 -14.20 2.26 3.14
C ASN A 178 -13.78 1.89 1.71
N ILE A 179 -13.36 0.63 1.48
CA ILE A 179 -12.82 0.20 0.18
C ILE A 179 -13.78 0.51 -0.98
N ARG A 180 -15.09 0.27 -0.83
CA ARG A 180 -16.06 0.57 -1.89
C ARG A 180 -16.09 2.05 -2.24
N THR A 181 -15.97 2.92 -1.25
CA THR A 181 -15.93 4.37 -1.47
C THR A 181 -14.62 4.79 -2.12
N ILE A 182 -13.50 4.18 -1.73
CA ILE A 182 -12.19 4.38 -2.38
C ILE A 182 -12.24 3.94 -3.84
N GLN A 183 -12.88 2.80 -4.16
CA GLN A 183 -13.09 2.35 -5.54
C GLN A 183 -13.87 3.38 -6.36
N SER A 184 -14.96 3.93 -5.82
CA SER A 184 -15.71 5.00 -6.47
C SER A 184 -14.87 6.25 -6.72
N TRP A 185 -14.02 6.63 -5.76
CA TRP A 185 -13.09 7.75 -5.93
C TRP A 185 -12.04 7.48 -7.02
N LEU A 186 -11.56 6.24 -7.15
CA LEU A 186 -10.65 5.85 -8.22
C LEU A 186 -11.33 5.91 -9.60
N GLU A 187 -12.57 5.44 -9.74
CA GLU A 187 -13.32 5.59 -10.99
C GLU A 187 -13.56 7.07 -11.35
N LEU A 188 -13.80 7.93 -10.35
CA LEU A 188 -13.89 9.37 -10.57
C LEU A 188 -12.54 9.96 -11.00
N ALA A 189 -11.42 9.48 -10.46
CA ALA A 189 -10.09 9.88 -10.89
C ALA A 189 -9.86 9.52 -12.37
N TRP A 190 -10.19 8.28 -12.77
CA TRP A 190 -10.13 7.84 -14.16
C TRP A 190 -11.03 8.68 -15.07
N GLY A 191 -12.26 8.97 -14.65
CA GLY A 191 -13.18 9.86 -15.38
C GLY A 191 -12.65 11.29 -15.57
N LYS A 192 -11.78 11.76 -14.67
CA LYS A 192 -11.07 13.05 -14.78
C LYS A 192 -9.79 12.97 -15.63
N GLY A 193 -9.48 11.81 -16.19
CA GLY A 193 -8.33 11.58 -17.06
C GLY A 193 -7.03 11.24 -16.32
N PHE A 194 -7.07 10.98 -15.01
CA PHE A 194 -5.90 10.43 -14.31
C PHE A 194 -5.73 8.98 -14.72
N ASP A 195 -4.51 8.60 -15.11
CA ASP A 195 -4.15 7.22 -15.45
C ASP A 195 -5.11 6.51 -16.40
N THR A 196 -5.41 7.16 -17.53
CA THR A 196 -6.32 6.62 -18.55
C THR A 196 -5.89 5.23 -19.03
N ARG A 197 -4.57 4.98 -19.14
CA ARG A 197 -4.04 3.67 -19.55
C ARG A 197 -4.25 2.60 -18.48
N GLY A 198 -3.90 2.86 -17.22
CA GLY A 198 -4.16 1.90 -16.14
C GLY A 198 -5.65 1.63 -15.97
N SER A 199 -6.51 2.62 -16.22
CA SER A 199 -7.97 2.44 -16.19
C SER A 199 -8.48 1.44 -17.22
N ASP A 200 -7.82 1.32 -18.38
CA ASP A 200 -8.22 0.39 -19.45
C ASP A 200 -8.03 -1.08 -19.01
N ASP A 201 -7.05 -1.37 -18.14
CA ASP A 201 -6.82 -2.72 -17.59
C ASP A 201 -7.98 -3.19 -16.68
N PHE A 202 -8.84 -2.27 -16.23
CA PHE A 202 -10.02 -2.55 -15.42
C PHE A 202 -11.34 -2.31 -16.16
N ASP A 203 -11.32 -2.16 -17.48
CA ASP A 203 -12.48 -1.74 -18.29
C ASP A 203 -13.13 -0.45 -17.75
N LYS A 204 -12.31 0.44 -17.16
CA LYS A 204 -12.72 1.69 -16.51
C LYS A 204 -13.73 1.51 -15.37
N LYS A 205 -13.85 0.30 -14.82
CA LYS A 205 -14.80 -0.03 -13.75
C LYS A 205 -14.16 -0.95 -12.70
N ILE A 206 -14.13 -0.51 -11.46
CA ILE A 206 -13.58 -1.26 -10.33
C ILE A 206 -14.49 -1.25 -9.09
N TYR A 207 -15.51 -0.38 -9.05
CA TYR A 207 -16.48 -0.33 -7.98
C TYR A 207 -17.20 -1.67 -7.79
N GLY A 208 -17.22 -2.15 -6.55
CA GLY A 208 -17.87 -3.40 -6.17
C GLY A 208 -17.12 -4.67 -6.58
N LYS A 209 -16.05 -4.55 -7.37
CA LYS A 209 -15.23 -5.68 -7.79
C LYS A 209 -14.16 -6.02 -6.74
N ARG A 210 -13.63 -7.24 -6.80
CA ARG A 210 -12.58 -7.77 -5.91
C ARG A 210 -11.19 -7.71 -6.57
N ASN A 211 -10.92 -6.65 -7.31
CA ASN A 211 -9.68 -6.51 -8.05
C ASN A 211 -8.50 -6.16 -7.14
N TRP A 212 -7.36 -6.79 -7.43
CA TRP A 212 -6.07 -6.32 -6.93
C TRP A 212 -5.71 -4.99 -7.59
N ILE A 213 -5.01 -4.14 -6.85
CA ILE A 213 -4.48 -2.86 -7.30
C ILE A 213 -3.02 -2.72 -6.90
N GLY A 214 -2.31 -1.83 -7.56
CA GLY A 214 -0.91 -1.52 -7.34
C GLY A 214 -0.65 -0.07 -6.99
N THR A 215 0.61 0.33 -7.18
CA THR A 215 1.04 1.68 -6.89
C THR A 215 0.52 2.71 -7.90
N THR A 216 0.19 2.27 -9.12
CA THR A 216 -0.42 3.07 -10.20
C THR A 216 -1.80 3.57 -9.80
N GLU A 217 -2.70 2.69 -9.40
CA GLU A 217 -4.04 3.06 -8.91
C GLU A 217 -3.96 3.91 -7.64
N CYS A 218 -3.03 3.59 -6.73
CA CYS A 218 -2.75 4.40 -5.54
C CYS A 218 -2.34 5.83 -5.92
N ALA A 219 -1.41 5.98 -6.87
CA ALA A 219 -0.97 7.28 -7.36
C ALA A 219 -2.08 8.03 -8.11
N ALA A 220 -2.83 7.35 -8.98
CA ALA A 220 -3.96 7.93 -9.72
C ALA A 220 -5.01 8.51 -8.75
N LEU A 221 -5.37 7.74 -7.73
CA LEU A 221 -6.31 8.15 -6.69
C LEU A 221 -5.83 9.42 -5.98
N PHE A 222 -4.63 9.40 -5.39
CA PHE A 222 -4.15 10.54 -4.60
C PHE A 222 -3.91 11.79 -5.47
N ARG A 223 -3.36 11.62 -6.68
CA ARG A 223 -3.14 12.71 -7.63
C ARG A 223 -4.42 13.39 -8.07
N SER A 224 -5.54 12.66 -8.11
CA SER A 224 -6.85 13.25 -8.43
C SER A 224 -7.33 14.30 -7.40
N PHE A 225 -6.77 14.26 -6.18
CA PHE A 225 -6.98 15.27 -5.13
C PHE A 225 -5.85 16.32 -5.08
N GLY A 226 -4.93 16.31 -6.05
CA GLY A 226 -3.76 17.19 -6.09
C GLY A 226 -2.61 16.76 -5.19
N LEU A 227 -2.65 15.59 -4.57
CA LEU A 227 -1.51 15.10 -3.80
C LEU A 227 -0.39 14.64 -4.74
N ARG A 228 0.86 14.96 -4.37
CA ARG A 228 2.05 14.67 -5.18
C ARG A 228 2.54 13.23 -4.98
N ALA A 229 1.70 12.26 -5.35
CA ALA A 229 2.08 10.85 -5.30
C ALA A 229 3.17 10.53 -6.36
N ARG A 230 4.23 9.85 -5.95
CA ARG A 230 5.40 9.48 -6.76
C ARG A 230 5.60 7.97 -6.72
N ILE A 231 6.05 7.40 -7.83
CA ILE A 231 6.34 5.97 -7.95
C ILE A 231 7.84 5.78 -8.19
N VAL A 232 8.42 4.77 -7.55
CA VAL A 232 9.80 4.34 -7.75
C VAL A 232 9.84 2.84 -8.03
N ASP A 233 10.51 2.46 -9.12
CA ASP A 233 10.68 1.08 -9.56
C ASP A 233 12.09 0.58 -9.20
N PHE A 234 12.16 -0.60 -8.59
CA PHE A 234 13.42 -1.29 -8.26
C PHE A 234 13.47 -2.63 -9.02
N CYS A 235 14.37 -2.74 -10.00
CA CYS A 235 14.46 -3.90 -10.89
C CYS A 235 15.90 -4.18 -11.35
N SER A 236 16.21 -5.46 -11.63
CA SER A 236 17.51 -5.85 -12.20
C SER A 236 17.65 -5.30 -13.62
N LYS A 237 18.87 -4.90 -14.01
CA LYS A 237 19.21 -4.46 -15.38
C LYS A 237 18.71 -5.39 -16.49
N ASN A 238 18.58 -6.68 -16.19
CA ASN A 238 18.15 -7.70 -17.16
C ASN A 238 16.61 -7.90 -17.20
N PHE A 239 15.84 -7.18 -16.37
CA PHE A 239 14.38 -7.24 -16.41
C PHE A 239 13.87 -6.20 -17.41
N GLU A 240 13.82 -6.61 -18.69
CA GLU A 240 13.00 -5.93 -19.68
C GLU A 240 11.57 -6.49 -19.59
N PHE A 241 10.59 -5.59 -19.48
CA PHE A 241 9.19 -5.97 -19.69
C PHE A 241 9.08 -6.51 -21.12
N GLY A 242 8.87 -7.82 -21.24
CA GLY A 242 8.97 -8.54 -22.51
C GLY A 242 8.30 -7.80 -23.66
N GLY A 243 9.09 -7.48 -24.69
CA GLY A 243 8.60 -7.19 -26.04
C GLY A 243 8.16 -5.76 -26.36
N LEU A 244 8.05 -4.83 -25.40
CA LEU A 244 7.85 -3.41 -25.73
C LEU A 244 9.16 -2.65 -25.49
N GLY A 245 9.93 -2.50 -26.57
CA GLY A 245 11.18 -1.76 -26.57
C GLY A 245 11.04 -0.36 -25.95
N ARG A 246 12.20 0.22 -25.61
CA ARG A 246 12.51 1.55 -25.02
C ARG A 246 11.74 2.79 -25.54
N LYS A 247 10.74 2.64 -26.40
CA LYS A 247 9.95 3.71 -27.02
C LYS A 247 8.67 4.10 -26.27
N ASN A 248 8.17 3.31 -25.33
CA ASN A 248 7.00 3.68 -24.52
C ASN A 248 7.41 4.06 -23.08
N LYS A 249 7.23 5.34 -22.72
CA LYS A 249 7.39 5.91 -21.35
C LYS A 249 6.31 5.41 -20.38
N GLN A 250 5.96 4.12 -20.41
CA GLN A 250 4.89 3.57 -19.59
C GLN A 250 5.47 3.00 -18.29
N VAL A 251 4.88 3.40 -17.15
CA VAL A 251 5.16 2.76 -15.87
C VAL A 251 4.42 1.44 -15.86
N TYR A 252 5.15 0.35 -15.68
CA TYR A 252 4.59 -0.95 -15.41
C TYR A 252 5.11 -1.42 -14.05
N GLY A 253 4.20 -1.63 -13.10
CA GLY A 253 4.47 -2.20 -11.80
C GLY A 253 4.33 -3.73 -11.77
N PRO A 254 4.69 -4.36 -10.64
CA PRO A 254 4.46 -5.79 -10.42
C PRO A 254 3.01 -6.23 -10.66
N MET A 255 2.05 -5.36 -10.34
CA MET A 255 0.63 -5.65 -10.50
C MET A 255 0.21 -5.63 -11.97
N ASP A 256 0.73 -4.73 -12.78
CA ASP A 256 0.39 -4.65 -14.21
C ASP A 256 0.91 -5.89 -14.96
N VAL A 257 2.09 -6.40 -14.58
CA VAL A 257 2.59 -7.70 -15.06
C VAL A 257 1.61 -8.80 -14.71
N PHE A 258 1.17 -8.83 -13.45
CA PHE A 258 0.30 -9.89 -12.96
C PHE A 258 -1.05 -9.89 -13.70
N LEU A 259 -1.68 -8.74 -13.84
CA LEU A 259 -2.93 -8.57 -14.60
C LEU A 259 -2.75 -8.93 -16.08
N SER A 260 -1.59 -8.64 -16.65
CA SER A 260 -1.25 -8.91 -18.06
C SER A 260 -0.87 -10.37 -18.35
N ARG A 261 -0.56 -11.20 -17.35
CA ARG A 261 -0.16 -12.62 -17.54
C ARG A 261 -1.25 -13.47 -18.22
N GLY A 262 -2.49 -13.00 -18.29
CA GLY A 262 -3.56 -13.60 -19.10
C GLY A 262 -3.46 -13.32 -20.61
N LYS A 263 -2.61 -12.39 -21.06
CA LYS A 263 -2.48 -11.95 -22.47
C LYS A 263 -1.08 -12.11 -23.08
N MET A 264 -0.03 -12.36 -22.30
CA MET A 264 1.36 -12.42 -22.79
C MET A 264 2.05 -13.73 -22.37
N ARG A 265 2.55 -14.49 -23.36
CA ARG A 265 3.43 -15.65 -23.13
C ARG A 265 4.80 -15.13 -22.69
N LEU A 266 5.18 -15.41 -21.44
CA LEU A 266 6.53 -15.13 -20.95
C LEU A 266 7.45 -16.26 -21.42
N ASP A 267 8.28 -16.01 -22.43
CA ASP A 267 9.36 -16.94 -22.80
C ASP A 267 10.37 -17.02 -21.65
N LYS A 268 10.34 -18.14 -20.91
CA LYS A 268 11.36 -18.48 -19.92
C LYS A 268 12.61 -18.96 -20.65
N SER A 269 13.36 -18.02 -21.21
CA SER A 269 14.73 -18.26 -21.67
C SER A 269 15.65 -17.34 -20.88
N SER A 270 16.29 -17.85 -19.83
CA SER A 270 17.61 -17.36 -19.45
C SER A 270 18.39 -18.32 -18.57
N LYS A 271 19.68 -18.34 -18.87
CA LYS A 271 20.73 -19.25 -18.41
C LYS A 271 21.00 -19.05 -16.92
N HIS A 272 21.04 -20.17 -16.20
CA HIS A 272 21.51 -20.23 -14.82
C HIS A 272 23.03 -20.03 -14.81
N HIS A 273 23.56 -18.90 -14.35
CA HIS A 273 24.89 -18.74 -13.71
C HIS A 273 25.21 -17.23 -13.53
N ASP A 274 24.36 -16.46 -12.81
CA ASP A 274 24.74 -15.17 -12.15
C ASP A 274 23.62 -14.50 -11.29
N VAL A 275 22.41 -15.05 -11.30
CA VAL A 275 21.16 -14.45 -10.77
C VAL A 275 21.19 -14.10 -9.26
N LEU A 276 22.00 -14.78 -8.44
CA LEU A 276 22.03 -14.56 -6.99
C LEU A 276 22.76 -13.25 -6.61
N SER A 277 23.80 -12.88 -7.36
CA SER A 277 24.61 -11.67 -7.12
C SER A 277 23.81 -10.40 -7.45
N GLU A 278 23.04 -10.41 -8.55
CA GLU A 278 22.17 -9.30 -8.95
C GLU A 278 21.01 -9.06 -7.98
N LYS A 279 20.40 -10.12 -7.44
CA LYS A 279 19.33 -10.00 -6.43
C LYS A 279 19.83 -9.37 -5.13
N ALA A 280 21.04 -9.69 -4.68
CA ALA A 280 21.60 -9.08 -3.47
C ALA A 280 21.82 -7.57 -3.65
N LYS A 281 22.28 -7.14 -4.85
CA LYS A 281 22.46 -5.73 -5.20
C LYS A 281 21.13 -4.97 -5.25
N CYS A 282 20.05 -5.59 -5.76
CA CYS A 282 18.70 -5.03 -5.75
C CYS A 282 18.28 -4.51 -4.39
N HIS A 283 18.35 -5.42 -3.42
CA HIS A 283 17.78 -5.18 -2.11
C HIS A 283 18.60 -4.18 -1.33
N GLN A 284 19.91 -4.14 -1.57
CA GLN A 284 20.78 -3.10 -1.05
C GLN A 284 20.34 -1.71 -1.57
N VAL A 285 20.18 -1.54 -2.89
CA VAL A 285 19.74 -0.27 -3.49
C VAL A 285 18.38 0.16 -2.94
N LEU A 286 17.42 -0.76 -2.82
CA LEU A 286 16.12 -0.48 -2.21
C LEU A 286 16.26 0.02 -0.77
N THR A 287 17.01 -0.69 0.07
CA THR A 287 17.16 -0.29 1.48
C THR A 287 17.93 1.01 1.66
N GLU A 288 18.95 1.27 0.82
CA GLU A 288 19.66 2.55 0.80
C GLU A 288 18.76 3.68 0.33
N TRP A 289 17.92 3.45 -0.67
CA TRP A 289 16.91 4.42 -1.12
C TRP A 289 15.93 4.74 0.00
N VAL A 290 15.38 3.73 0.69
CA VAL A 290 14.46 3.91 1.82
C VAL A 290 15.15 4.65 2.97
N TRP A 291 16.42 4.32 3.25
CA TRP A 291 17.22 5.03 4.24
C TRP A 291 17.34 6.52 3.91
N ASN A 292 17.72 6.86 2.69
CA ASN A 292 17.87 8.23 2.23
C ASN A 292 16.54 8.98 2.22
N TYR A 293 15.46 8.31 1.81
CA TYR A 293 14.10 8.85 1.83
C TYR A 293 13.72 9.31 3.24
N PHE A 294 13.79 8.43 4.24
CA PHE A 294 13.38 8.74 5.61
C PHE A 294 14.34 9.67 6.34
N SER A 295 15.65 9.59 6.06
CA SER A 295 16.66 10.45 6.68
C SER A 295 16.43 11.93 6.36
N GLY A 296 16.01 12.24 5.13
CA GLY A 296 15.80 13.61 4.67
C GLY A 296 17.03 14.52 4.86
N SER A 297 16.87 15.81 4.54
CA SER A 297 17.91 16.83 4.77
C SER A 297 17.81 17.50 6.15
N ASN A 298 16.70 17.30 6.86
CA ASN A 298 16.28 18.10 8.02
C ASN A 298 16.22 17.32 9.34
N ALA A 299 16.81 16.13 9.43
CA ALA A 299 16.97 15.46 10.72
C ALA A 299 17.91 16.31 11.59
N ARG A 300 17.35 17.28 12.32
CA ARG A 300 18.03 18.01 13.39
C ARG A 300 18.36 16.98 14.46
N ARG A 301 19.55 16.41 14.34
CA ARG A 301 20.08 15.42 15.26
C ARG A 301 20.26 16.12 16.60
N THR A 302 19.33 15.94 17.51
CA THR A 302 19.63 16.06 18.93
C THR A 302 20.53 14.87 19.27
N GLU A 303 21.69 15.13 19.84
CA GLU A 303 22.84 14.22 19.83
C GLU A 303 22.65 12.87 20.57
N ASN A 304 21.47 12.60 21.14
CA ASN A 304 21.18 11.39 21.92
C ASN A 304 19.93 10.59 21.51
N CYS A 305 19.22 10.93 20.42
CA CYS A 305 18.01 10.19 20.03
C CYS A 305 18.32 9.02 19.07
N ARG A 306 18.24 7.78 19.57
CA ARG A 306 18.35 6.53 18.77
C ARG A 306 17.14 6.24 17.89
N VAL A 307 16.00 6.87 18.17
CA VAL A 307 14.77 6.72 17.38
C VAL A 307 14.19 8.11 17.10
N VAL A 308 13.99 8.44 15.83
CA VAL A 308 13.50 9.75 15.39
C VAL A 308 12.27 9.61 14.49
N PHE A 309 11.37 10.58 14.57
CA PHE A 309 10.27 10.71 13.63
C PHE A 309 10.67 11.62 12.47
N SER A 310 10.31 11.21 11.26
CA SER A 310 10.48 11.94 10.02
C SER A 310 9.15 12.55 9.59
N GLU A 311 9.21 13.69 8.92
CA GLU A 311 8.06 14.33 8.27
C GLU A 311 7.69 13.66 6.93
N LYS A 312 8.37 12.56 6.59
CA LYS A 312 8.13 11.79 5.38
C LYS A 312 6.91 10.89 5.52
N SER A 313 6.15 10.75 4.42
CA SER A 313 5.02 9.83 4.34
C SER A 313 5.49 8.38 4.40
N PRO A 314 4.66 7.46 4.93
CA PRO A 314 4.92 6.04 4.80
C PRO A 314 4.90 5.63 3.33
N LEU A 315 5.54 4.51 3.02
CA LEU A 315 5.71 4.03 1.65
C LEU A 315 4.72 2.89 1.39
N TYR A 316 3.83 3.05 0.42
CA TYR A 316 3.13 1.92 -0.18
C TYR A 316 4.18 1.05 -0.88
N PHE A 317 4.31 -0.21 -0.49
CA PHE A 317 5.37 -1.10 -0.93
C PHE A 317 4.81 -2.34 -1.63
N GLN A 318 5.00 -2.42 -2.94
CA GLN A 318 4.45 -3.45 -3.82
C GLN A 318 5.53 -4.45 -4.26
N HIS A 319 5.15 -5.71 -4.37
CA HIS A 319 5.84 -6.73 -5.17
C HIS A 319 4.82 -7.67 -5.83
N ASP A 320 5.29 -8.67 -6.57
CA ASP A 320 4.42 -9.66 -7.22
C ASP A 320 3.52 -10.34 -6.16
N GLY A 321 2.21 -10.24 -6.37
CA GLY A 321 1.15 -10.88 -5.58
C GLY A 321 0.75 -10.21 -4.27
N HIS A 322 1.46 -9.18 -3.77
CA HIS A 322 1.12 -8.58 -2.47
C HIS A 322 1.69 -7.18 -2.26
N SER A 323 1.08 -6.42 -1.35
CA SER A 323 1.52 -5.07 -0.98
C SER A 323 1.48 -4.85 0.53
N ARG A 324 2.39 -4.00 1.01
CA ARG A 324 2.61 -3.69 2.43
C ARG A 324 2.89 -2.20 2.61
N THR A 325 3.00 -1.72 3.85
CA THR A 325 3.34 -0.32 4.13
C THR A 325 4.65 -0.22 4.90
N ILE A 326 5.69 0.40 4.33
CA ILE A 326 6.92 0.69 5.08
C ILE A 326 6.70 1.98 5.89
N VAL A 327 6.78 1.86 7.21
CA VAL A 327 6.58 2.95 8.17
C VAL A 327 7.88 3.47 8.76
N GLY A 328 9.02 2.92 8.33
CA GLY A 328 10.32 3.37 8.77
C GLY A 328 11.44 2.40 8.41
N ILE A 329 12.63 2.71 8.92
CA ILE A 329 13.83 1.93 8.69
C ILE A 329 14.75 2.00 9.91
N GLN A 330 15.37 0.87 10.25
CA GLN A 330 16.37 0.76 11.29
C GLN A 330 17.73 0.39 10.68
N ALA A 331 18.76 1.18 10.96
CA ALA A 331 20.14 0.82 10.72
C ALA A 331 20.77 0.24 12.00
N LYS A 332 21.44 -0.88 11.86
CA LYS A 332 22.29 -1.48 12.90
C LYS A 332 23.75 -1.30 12.49
N HIS A 333 24.54 -0.66 13.34
CA HIS A 333 25.97 -0.51 13.12
C HIS A 333 26.69 -1.80 13.51
N LEU A 334 27.38 -2.42 12.55
CA LEU A 334 28.24 -3.57 12.81
C LEU A 334 29.66 -3.09 13.12
N LYS A 335 30.42 -3.88 13.89
CA LYS A 335 31.81 -3.58 14.32
C LYS A 335 32.75 -3.24 13.15
N ASN A 336 32.40 -3.65 11.93
CA ASN A 336 33.20 -3.47 10.71
C ASN A 336 32.80 -2.21 9.90
N ARG A 337 32.12 -1.23 10.51
CA ARG A 337 31.54 -0.03 9.85
C ARG A 337 30.48 -0.32 8.78
N THR A 338 30.07 -1.58 8.62
CA THR A 338 28.99 -1.98 7.71
C THR A 338 27.65 -1.71 8.39
N LYS A 339 26.69 -1.14 7.65
CA LYS A 339 25.32 -0.94 8.13
C LYS A 339 24.45 -2.09 7.66
N GLN A 340 23.70 -2.68 8.57
CA GLN A 340 22.63 -3.60 8.23
C GLN A 340 21.29 -2.89 8.39
N TYR A 341 20.44 -2.98 7.38
CA TYR A 341 19.12 -2.36 7.39
C TYR A 341 18.02 -3.37 7.68
N ASN A 342 17.07 -2.96 8.51
CA ASN A 342 15.77 -3.60 8.65
C ASN A 342 14.69 -2.59 8.24
N LEU A 343 13.84 -2.97 7.31
CA LEU A 343 12.62 -2.24 7.02
C LEU A 343 11.62 -2.47 8.16
N LEU A 344 10.88 -1.43 8.51
CA LEU A 344 9.79 -1.49 9.48
C LEU A 344 8.49 -1.43 8.69
N ILE A 345 7.76 -2.55 8.63
CA ILE A 345 6.67 -2.79 7.70
C ILE A 345 5.40 -3.14 8.48
N LEU A 346 4.29 -2.50 8.11
CA LEU A 346 2.93 -2.92 8.47
C LEU A 346 2.36 -3.82 7.38
N GLU A 347 1.76 -4.92 7.81
CA GLU A 347 1.17 -5.95 6.95
C GLU A 347 -0.36 -5.94 7.12
N PRO A 348 -1.14 -5.60 6.06
CA PRO A 348 -2.60 -5.64 6.11
C PRO A 348 -3.20 -6.97 6.59
N SER A 349 -2.52 -8.10 6.44
CA SER A 349 -3.02 -9.40 6.94
C SER A 349 -2.88 -9.57 8.46
N ASP A 350 -2.07 -8.77 9.14
CA ASP A 350 -1.87 -8.86 10.58
C ASP A 350 -3.09 -8.38 11.36
N LYS A 351 -3.30 -8.96 12.54
CA LYS A 351 -4.35 -8.53 13.47
C LYS A 351 -3.86 -7.38 14.33
N THR A 352 -4.52 -6.22 14.21
CA THR A 352 -4.15 -4.96 14.85
C THR A 352 -4.06 -5.10 16.36
N ARG A 353 -5.04 -5.79 16.98
CA ARG A 353 -5.05 -6.08 18.43
C ARG A 353 -3.87 -6.95 18.88
N VAL A 354 -3.46 -7.90 18.04
CA VAL A 354 -2.33 -8.79 18.36
C VAL A 354 -1.02 -8.02 18.24
N LEU A 355 -0.88 -7.20 17.20
CA LEU A 355 0.24 -6.30 17.03
C LEU A 355 0.36 -5.33 18.21
N GLU A 356 -0.72 -4.63 18.57
CA GLU A 356 -0.76 -3.73 19.71
C GLU A 356 -0.33 -4.43 21.01
N LYS A 357 -0.94 -5.59 21.32
CA LYS A 357 -0.58 -6.37 22.50
C LYS A 357 0.93 -6.68 22.53
N SER A 358 1.50 -7.14 21.41
CA SER A 358 2.93 -7.45 21.32
C SER A 358 3.84 -6.23 21.55
N LEU A 359 3.39 -5.04 21.13
CA LEU A 359 4.12 -3.78 21.33
C LEU A 359 4.02 -3.30 22.78
N ILE A 360 2.86 -3.45 23.42
CA ILE A 360 2.66 -3.12 24.84
C ILE A 360 3.51 -4.03 25.73
N GLU A 361 3.47 -5.34 25.46
CA GLU A 361 4.25 -6.35 26.19
C GLU A 361 5.75 -6.32 25.82
N LYS A 362 6.13 -5.56 24.79
CA LYS A 362 7.49 -5.48 24.22
C LYS A 362 8.09 -6.84 23.87
N SER A 363 7.24 -7.81 23.54
CA SER A 363 7.62 -9.19 23.29
C SER A 363 7.09 -9.67 21.95
N GLY A 364 7.98 -10.20 21.11
CA GLY A 364 7.60 -10.77 19.82
C GLY A 364 6.97 -9.79 18.84
N TRP A 365 7.11 -8.47 19.01
CA TRP A 365 6.61 -7.48 18.04
C TRP A 365 7.49 -7.43 16.77
N GLN A 366 8.75 -7.83 16.89
CA GLN A 366 9.71 -7.78 15.78
C GLN A 366 9.29 -8.67 14.61
N LYS A 367 8.65 -9.82 14.84
CA LYS A 367 8.15 -10.70 13.75
C LYS A 367 7.05 -10.02 12.93
N PHE A 368 6.26 -9.14 13.53
CA PHE A 368 5.22 -8.39 12.81
C PHE A 368 5.85 -7.27 11.98
N ILE A 369 6.76 -6.49 12.58
CA ILE A 369 7.22 -5.23 12.00
C ILE A 369 8.53 -5.32 11.21
N LYS A 370 9.52 -6.09 11.68
CA LYS A 370 10.88 -6.04 11.12
C LYS A 370 11.03 -6.99 9.94
N ARG A 371 11.55 -6.46 8.84
CA ARG A 371 11.93 -7.23 7.66
C ARG A 371 13.37 -6.90 7.28
N GLY A 372 14.26 -7.87 7.47
CA GLY A 372 15.64 -7.74 7.03
C GLY A 372 15.76 -7.85 5.51
N VAL A 373 16.84 -7.33 4.95
CA VAL A 373 17.12 -7.33 3.49
C VAL A 373 17.00 -8.73 2.86
N HIS A 374 17.36 -9.78 3.60
CA HIS A 374 17.28 -11.18 3.15
C HIS A 374 15.85 -11.69 2.90
N THR A 375 14.84 -11.03 3.47
CA THR A 375 13.42 -11.37 3.25
C THR A 375 12.86 -10.77 1.96
N LEU A 376 13.60 -9.83 1.35
CA LEU A 376 13.30 -9.33 0.02
C LEU A 376 13.81 -10.37 -0.98
N LYS A 377 12.92 -11.11 -1.64
CA LYS A 377 13.26 -12.21 -2.56
C LYS A 377 12.67 -12.02 -3.97
N LYS A 378 11.81 -11.02 -4.17
CA LYS A 378 11.08 -10.80 -5.42
C LYS A 378 11.93 -10.02 -6.43
N PRO A 379 11.77 -10.28 -7.74
CA PRO A 379 12.62 -9.68 -8.77
C PRO A 379 12.29 -8.20 -9.05
N LEU A 380 11.08 -7.77 -8.70
CA LEU A 380 10.57 -6.42 -8.93
C LEU A 380 9.88 -5.94 -7.66
N TYR A 381 10.28 -4.76 -7.22
CA TYR A 381 9.62 -4.01 -6.16
C TYR A 381 9.25 -2.63 -6.70
N GLN A 382 8.14 -2.11 -6.20
CA GLN A 382 7.69 -0.77 -6.53
C GLN A 382 7.21 -0.06 -5.28
N VAL A 383 7.54 1.21 -5.15
CA VAL A 383 7.17 2.04 -4.01
C VAL A 383 6.34 3.21 -4.49
N CYS A 384 5.25 3.54 -3.77
CA CYS A 384 4.57 4.82 -3.90
C CYS A 384 4.61 5.61 -2.59
N TYR A 385 4.93 6.90 -2.70
CA TYR A 385 4.98 7.84 -1.60
C TYR A 385 4.38 9.18 -2.02
N VAL A 386 4.05 10.03 -1.05
CA VAL A 386 3.46 11.35 -1.31
C VAL A 386 4.39 12.44 -0.81
N ASP A 387 4.81 13.32 -1.73
CA ASP A 387 5.55 14.54 -1.39
C ASP A 387 4.61 15.57 -0.73
N PRO A 388 5.12 16.43 0.17
CA PRO A 388 4.32 17.48 0.79
C PRO A 388 3.69 18.48 -0.21
N GLY A 389 2.58 19.06 0.23
CA GLY A 389 1.83 20.12 -0.46
C GLY A 389 0.90 19.62 -1.57
N ILE A 390 0.09 20.55 -2.09
CA ILE A 390 -0.99 20.27 -3.05
C ILE A 390 -0.68 20.90 -4.41
N ALA A 391 -0.75 20.10 -5.46
CA ALA A 391 -0.63 20.52 -6.85
C ALA A 391 -1.92 21.18 -7.35
N ARG A 392 -1.79 22.22 -8.16
CA ARG A 392 -2.91 22.97 -8.76
C ARG A 392 -2.56 23.37 -10.20
N GLY A 393 -3.59 23.72 -10.98
CA GLY A 393 -3.44 24.23 -12.35
C GLY A 393 -2.64 23.28 -13.24
N GLU A 394 -1.63 23.80 -13.93
CA GLU A 394 -0.81 23.03 -14.86
C GLU A 394 -0.07 21.86 -14.19
N GLU A 395 0.33 22.00 -12.91
CA GLU A 395 0.97 20.90 -12.18
C GLU A 395 0.01 19.70 -12.02
N LEU A 396 -1.26 19.98 -11.69
CA LEU A 396 -2.27 18.94 -11.54
C LEU A 396 -2.54 18.20 -12.86
N GLU A 397 -2.57 18.93 -13.98
CA GLU A 397 -2.72 18.34 -15.31
C GLU A 397 -1.53 17.44 -15.66
N ARG A 398 -0.29 17.83 -15.30
CA ARG A 398 0.89 16.96 -15.46
C ARG A 398 0.80 15.69 -14.62
N LEU A 399 0.17 15.73 -13.44
CA LEU A 399 0.00 14.57 -12.58
C LEU A 399 -0.96 13.51 -13.15
N LYS A 400 -1.82 13.86 -14.12
CA LYS A 400 -2.70 12.87 -14.79
C LYS A 400 -1.93 11.74 -15.46
N THR A 401 -0.72 12.02 -15.93
CA THR A 401 0.17 11.00 -16.51
C THR A 401 1.04 10.40 -15.41
N ILE A 402 0.98 9.08 -15.25
CA ILE A 402 1.82 8.35 -14.30
C ILE A 402 3.22 8.16 -14.88
N ASN A 403 4.21 8.64 -14.14
CA ASN A 403 5.63 8.48 -14.41
C ASN A 403 6.29 7.92 -13.14
N SER A 404 7.31 7.07 -13.31
CA SER A 404 8.10 6.49 -12.23
C SER A 404 9.57 6.87 -12.36
N SER A 405 10.27 6.89 -11.22
CA SER A 405 11.73 6.94 -11.19
C SER A 405 12.26 5.52 -11.15
N ARG A 406 13.22 5.17 -12.01
CA ARG A 406 13.78 3.82 -12.07
C ARG A 406 15.12 3.76 -11.35
N CYS A 407 15.24 2.83 -10.40
CA CYS A 407 16.49 2.46 -9.75
C CYS A 407 16.93 1.08 -10.27
N GLU A 408 17.85 1.09 -11.23
CA GLU A 408 18.46 -0.12 -11.83
C GLU A 408 19.77 -0.47 -11.10
N PHE A 409 20.14 -1.76 -11.10
CA PHE A 409 21.39 -2.25 -10.50
C PHE A 409 22.05 -3.33 -11.36
#